data_AF-A0A4Q4SMH6-F1
#
_entry.id   AF-A0A4Q4SMH6-F1
#
_cell.length_a   1.000
_cell.length_b   1.000
_cell.length_c   1.000
_cell.angle_alpha   90.00
_cell.angle_beta   90.00
_cell.angle_gamma   90.00
#
_symmetry.space_group_name_H-M   'P 1'
#
loop_
_entity.id
_entity.type
_entity.pdbx_description
1 polymer ?
#
loop_
_entity_poly.entity_id
_entity_poly.type
_entity_poly.pdbx_seq_one_letter_code
_entity_poly.pdbx_strand_id
1 'polypeptide(L)'
;MSLLHVFAGAAALGAILPLSSGPINNNQQAVLNATPTIPEPPKPETIDVIELPLPPVSASRDVGACTAALNPHRTGCIARELTDKFQAGDFTPDGQNVIVTVTFVGAPAVPSPASIYDGVQLILIRTDGTNFSNGDPWKCLTCGVPTKNAKELDPQRDYPHVFRSGDKAIWGHNILDCNGKQLASDACTPDDIHIYPIYWSDGAPRELRIHPDDVHIGWSSFTNGAGQFSYFGRLEFNAHTSGTGPAVPRYDLVDVDLLVDPKGRAFITANGSELKLQPESINIGELRGFSGSGDEILYLGAPTESTNIDLYAVHIETGIVRRLTSHPDYADPIAFSADDQWFVTQDTRASERQMWMSGMRGIPPLIDIVAVAVAASTRNNGKRRFFQPILIDRHGDRGSYYGQQVNGNGEKSDGGIDDPSWNGRADPAFSLDSTCIVYWQAIVTSPACGGINPLPCPASTAQDRREYRVMLARLSDRQPSLPAPVYKVSTRIPWATPFPPGTDVPSLPTLKPGNYTLRGKVSGFAEVSLIGDAVHPEPSSIKRVVANYTDFSDDGDHTINGSEDVELTVLFPNVWNQRLDWYSDIVQTGSSTGSKKTGTRGLQLRIDVMKNILEANGTLTTTINGVAYHQPANST
;
A
#
# COMPACT_ATOMS: atom_id res chain seq x y z
N MET A 1 0.00 -2.42 -8.15
CA MET A 1 1.27 -2.47 -8.91
C MET A 1 2.35 -2.36 -7.87
N SER A 2 3.17 -3.39 -7.62
CA SER A 2 4.07 -3.34 -6.45
C SER A 2 5.15 -4.44 -6.44
N LEU A 3 6.32 -4.06 -5.92
CA LEU A 3 7.52 -4.82 -5.53
C LEU A 3 8.44 -5.38 -6.63
N LEU A 4 9.64 -4.82 -6.76
CA LEU A 4 10.85 -5.58 -7.11
C LEU A 4 12.08 -4.93 -6.42
N HIS A 5 13.03 -5.77 -6.01
CA HIS A 5 14.44 -5.48 -5.68
C HIS A 5 14.86 -4.69 -4.43
N VAL A 6 13.98 -4.30 -3.50
CA VAL A 6 14.46 -3.72 -2.20
C VAL A 6 15.10 -4.78 -1.27
N PHE A 7 14.93 -6.07 -1.55
CA PHE A 7 15.20 -7.13 -0.56
C PHE A 7 16.53 -7.88 -0.69
N ALA A 8 17.44 -7.44 -1.56
CA ALA A 8 18.76 -8.04 -1.70
C ALA A 8 19.90 -7.01 -1.54
N GLY A 9 20.07 -6.47 -0.33
CA GLY A 9 21.37 -5.95 0.10
C GLY A 9 21.37 -4.88 1.19
N ALA A 10 22.14 -5.10 2.26
CA ALA A 10 22.94 -4.08 2.96
C ALA A 10 23.84 -4.67 4.09
N ALA A 11 25.13 -4.30 4.15
CA ALA A 11 26.03 -4.40 5.32
C ALA A 11 27.36 -3.62 5.13
N ALA A 12 27.66 -2.67 6.03
CA ALA A 12 28.90 -1.88 6.08
C ALA A 12 29.80 -2.21 7.30
N LEU A 13 31.13 -2.03 7.14
CA LEU A 13 32.16 -2.13 8.19
C LEU A 13 32.52 -0.75 8.76
N GLY A 14 32.72 -0.68 10.09
CA GLY A 14 33.11 0.52 10.82
C GLY A 14 34.61 0.68 11.07
N ALA A 15 35.02 1.94 11.32
CA ALA A 15 36.32 2.30 11.89
C ALA A 15 36.10 3.03 13.24
N ILE A 16 36.91 2.66 14.23
CA ILE A 16 36.82 3.06 15.64
C ILE A 16 37.60 4.37 15.87
N LEU A 17 36.98 5.34 16.54
CA LEU A 17 37.68 6.39 17.30
C LEU A 17 37.00 6.57 18.67
N PRO A 18 37.75 6.73 19.77
CA PRO A 18 37.19 6.79 21.12
C PRO A 18 36.70 8.20 21.44
N LEU A 19 35.49 8.33 21.97
CA LEU A 19 35.01 9.58 22.58
C LEU A 19 34.82 9.37 24.08
N SER A 20 35.42 10.30 24.83
CA SER A 20 35.47 10.37 26.29
C SER A 20 34.09 10.49 26.94
N SER A 21 33.86 9.73 28.00
CA SER A 21 32.67 9.76 28.84
C SER A 21 32.68 10.98 29.79
N GLY A 22 31.67 11.84 29.68
CA GLY A 22 31.23 12.74 30.75
C GLY A 22 30.07 12.11 31.55
N PRO A 23 29.89 12.43 32.84
CA PRO A 23 28.94 11.72 33.71
C PRO A 23 27.48 12.10 33.39
N ILE A 24 26.63 11.09 33.23
CA ILE A 24 25.18 11.21 33.05
C ILE A 24 24.51 11.42 34.41
N ASN A 25 23.64 12.41 34.48
CA ASN A 25 22.91 12.82 35.69
C ASN A 25 21.80 11.79 36.04
N ASN A 26 21.68 11.44 37.33
CA ASN A 26 20.84 10.35 37.88
C ASN A 26 19.31 10.46 37.63
N ASN A 27 18.81 11.50 36.97
CA ASN A 27 17.38 11.62 36.62
C ASN A 27 17.01 11.02 35.25
N GLN A 28 17.98 10.63 34.41
CA GLN A 28 17.72 9.90 33.15
C GLN A 28 17.60 8.37 33.34
N GLN A 29 18.04 7.82 34.48
CA GLN A 29 17.90 6.39 34.76
C GLN A 29 16.47 5.96 35.13
N ALA A 30 15.61 6.89 35.56
CA ALA A 30 14.23 6.56 35.95
C ALA A 30 13.27 6.38 34.76
N VAL A 31 13.64 6.85 33.56
CA VAL A 31 12.82 6.72 32.34
C VAL A 31 13.22 5.47 31.52
N LEU A 32 14.37 4.86 31.83
CA LEU A 32 14.90 3.69 31.10
C LEU A 32 14.40 2.33 31.61
N ASN A 33 13.55 2.29 32.64
CA ASN A 33 13.11 1.05 33.30
C ASN A 33 11.59 0.78 33.27
N ALA A 34 10.80 1.59 32.57
CA ALA A 34 9.42 1.24 32.28
C ALA A 34 9.38 0.56 30.90
N THR A 35 9.41 -0.77 30.85
CA THR A 35 8.98 -1.49 29.65
C THR A 35 7.53 -1.07 29.40
N PRO A 36 7.19 -0.41 28.28
CA PRO A 36 5.81 -0.06 28.01
C PRO A 36 5.01 -1.36 27.95
N THR A 37 4.11 -1.57 28.92
CA THR A 37 3.20 -2.70 28.89
C THR A 37 2.22 -2.45 27.74
N ILE A 38 2.35 -3.22 26.66
CA ILE A 38 1.39 -3.22 25.56
C ILE A 38 0.02 -3.62 26.15
N PRO A 39 -1.04 -2.83 25.93
CA PRO A 39 -2.35 -3.15 26.48
C PRO A 39 -2.94 -4.40 25.83
N GLU A 40 -3.86 -5.04 26.55
CA GLU A 40 -4.70 -6.12 26.00
C GLU A 40 -5.42 -5.64 24.73
N PRO A 41 -5.65 -6.55 23.76
CA PRO A 41 -6.43 -6.25 22.57
C PRO A 41 -7.80 -5.61 22.87
N PRO A 42 -8.23 -4.62 22.07
CA PRO A 42 -9.55 -4.05 22.21
C PRO A 42 -10.64 -5.07 21.82
N LYS A 43 -11.86 -4.85 22.32
CA LYS A 43 -13.03 -5.59 21.86
C LYS A 43 -13.44 -5.12 20.46
N PRO A 44 -14.07 -5.98 19.64
CA PRO A 44 -14.68 -5.56 18.39
C PRO A 44 -15.68 -4.41 18.59
N GLU A 45 -15.69 -3.47 17.66
CA GLU A 45 -16.59 -2.30 17.63
C GLU A 45 -17.87 -2.60 16.84
N THR A 46 -18.95 -1.90 17.16
CA THR A 46 -20.15 -1.88 16.31
C THR A 46 -19.90 -1.00 15.10
N ILE A 47 -19.98 -1.59 13.90
CA ILE A 47 -19.71 -0.90 12.64
C ILE A 47 -20.95 -0.98 11.74
N ASP A 48 -21.47 0.18 11.35
CA ASP A 48 -22.52 0.33 10.34
C ASP A 48 -21.88 0.74 9.01
N VAL A 49 -22.23 0.06 7.91
CA VAL A 49 -21.60 0.29 6.61
C VAL A 49 -22.65 0.59 5.56
N ILE A 50 -22.48 1.71 4.86
CA ILE A 50 -23.35 2.15 3.76
C ILE A 50 -22.54 2.40 2.48
N GLU A 51 -23.20 2.30 1.32
CA GLU A 51 -22.67 2.82 0.05
C GLU A 51 -22.95 4.33 -0.06
N LEU A 52 -21.94 5.13 -0.40
CA LEU A 52 -22.08 6.56 -0.66
C LEU A 52 -22.61 6.82 -2.08
N PRO A 53 -23.46 7.86 -2.26
CA PRO A 53 -24.08 8.15 -3.55
C PRO A 53 -23.05 8.70 -4.54
N LEU A 54 -22.96 8.06 -5.71
CA LEU A 54 -22.16 8.53 -6.85
C LEU A 54 -23.08 9.17 -7.91
N PRO A 55 -22.53 9.99 -8.84
CA PRO A 55 -23.30 10.50 -9.96
C PRO A 55 -24.00 9.39 -10.77
N PRO A 56 -25.12 9.70 -11.47
CA PRO A 56 -25.82 8.74 -12.31
C PRO A 56 -24.92 8.17 -13.39
N VAL A 57 -25.22 6.95 -13.85
CA VAL A 57 -24.41 6.28 -14.88
C VAL A 57 -24.98 6.56 -16.27
N SER A 58 -24.10 6.83 -17.23
CA SER A 58 -24.44 6.76 -18.65
C SER A 58 -23.87 5.49 -19.26
N ALA A 59 -24.73 4.70 -19.92
CA ALA A 59 -24.33 3.48 -20.61
C ALA A 59 -23.60 3.75 -21.94
N SER A 60 -23.68 4.97 -22.48
CA SER A 60 -22.94 5.41 -23.67
C SER A 60 -22.02 6.58 -23.35
N ARG A 61 -20.90 6.65 -24.08
CA ARG A 61 -19.96 7.78 -24.07
C ARG A 61 -20.26 8.80 -25.16
N ASP A 62 -21.26 8.55 -26.00
CA ASP A 62 -21.63 9.45 -27.09
C ASP A 62 -22.05 10.82 -26.56
N VAL A 63 -21.69 11.87 -27.28
CA VAL A 63 -22.01 13.25 -26.93
C VAL A 63 -23.52 13.42 -26.72
N GLY A 64 -23.91 13.90 -25.54
CA GLY A 64 -25.31 14.10 -25.14
C GLY A 64 -26.02 12.85 -24.59
N ALA A 65 -25.33 11.72 -24.43
CA ALA A 65 -25.90 10.52 -23.80
C ALA A 65 -26.32 10.75 -22.34
N CYS A 66 -25.63 11.64 -21.62
CA CYS A 66 -26.05 12.11 -20.30
C CYS A 66 -27.21 13.12 -20.46
N THR A 67 -28.43 12.59 -20.60
CA THR A 67 -29.64 13.40 -20.79
C THR A 67 -30.17 13.94 -19.46
N ALA A 68 -31.02 14.97 -19.53
CA ALA A 68 -31.74 15.49 -18.36
C ALA A 68 -32.73 14.48 -17.75
N ALA A 69 -33.09 13.42 -18.47
CA ALA A 69 -33.88 12.33 -17.92
C ALA A 69 -33.03 11.39 -17.04
N LEU A 70 -31.73 11.24 -17.34
CA LEU A 70 -30.79 10.47 -16.52
C LEU A 70 -30.27 11.29 -15.33
N ASN A 71 -29.88 12.54 -15.59
CA ASN A 71 -29.47 13.49 -14.56
C ASN A 71 -30.25 14.81 -14.70
N PRO A 72 -31.35 14.98 -13.96
CA PRO A 72 -32.16 16.21 -13.97
C PRO A 72 -31.41 17.48 -13.58
N HIS A 73 -30.41 17.35 -12.71
CA HIS A 73 -29.55 18.47 -12.26
C HIS A 73 -28.47 18.82 -13.30
N ARG A 74 -28.27 17.98 -14.33
CA ARG A 74 -27.30 18.18 -15.41
C ARG A 74 -25.85 18.35 -14.94
N THR A 75 -25.51 17.69 -13.83
CA THR A 75 -24.19 17.70 -13.19
C THR A 75 -23.29 16.53 -13.61
N GLY A 76 -23.49 16.04 -14.84
CA GLY A 76 -22.72 14.95 -15.45
C GLY A 76 -23.21 13.53 -15.13
N CYS A 77 -22.75 12.57 -15.92
CA CYS A 77 -22.99 11.14 -15.70
C CYS A 77 -21.64 10.40 -15.75
N ILE A 78 -21.43 9.39 -14.90
CA ILE A 78 -20.18 8.62 -14.87
C ILE A 78 -20.25 7.37 -15.74
N ALA A 79 -19.09 6.84 -16.13
CA ALA A 79 -18.99 5.57 -16.84
C ALA A 79 -19.44 4.40 -15.97
N ARG A 80 -20.11 3.41 -16.57
CA ARG A 80 -20.48 2.16 -15.88
C ARG A 80 -19.25 1.32 -15.55
N GLU A 81 -18.38 1.14 -16.55
CA GLU A 81 -17.19 0.31 -16.45
C GLU A 81 -16.12 0.98 -15.59
N LEU A 82 -15.40 0.17 -14.80
CA LEU A 82 -14.27 0.63 -14.02
C LEU A 82 -13.14 1.07 -14.95
N THR A 83 -12.94 2.38 -15.06
CA THR A 83 -11.73 2.94 -15.66
C THR A 83 -10.55 2.80 -14.71
N ASP A 84 -9.32 2.87 -15.24
CA ASP A 84 -8.09 2.92 -14.43
C ASP A 84 -7.95 4.23 -13.62
N LYS A 85 -8.94 5.11 -13.68
CA LYS A 85 -8.92 6.46 -13.09
C LYS A 85 -9.87 6.63 -11.91
N PHE A 86 -10.78 5.70 -11.67
CA PHE A 86 -11.65 5.81 -10.50
C PHE A 86 -10.88 5.49 -9.22
N GLN A 87 -11.00 6.36 -8.22
CA GLN A 87 -10.42 6.15 -6.91
C GLN A 87 -11.11 7.02 -5.87
N ALA A 88 -11.50 6.44 -4.72
CA ALA A 88 -11.87 7.22 -3.55
C ALA A 88 -10.60 7.61 -2.76
N GLY A 89 -10.62 8.83 -2.23
CA GLY A 89 -9.60 9.38 -1.35
C GLY A 89 -10.10 9.43 0.09
N ASP A 90 -9.69 10.49 0.78
CA ASP A 90 -9.97 10.74 2.19
C ASP A 90 -11.12 11.74 2.42
N PHE A 91 -11.24 12.20 3.67
CA PHE A 91 -12.26 13.14 4.11
C PHE A 91 -11.77 14.58 4.03
N THR A 92 -12.68 15.51 3.78
CA THR A 92 -12.46 16.91 4.14
C THR A 92 -12.28 17.05 5.66
N PRO A 93 -11.59 18.10 6.16
CA PRO A 93 -11.28 18.23 7.59
C PRO A 93 -12.50 18.28 8.53
N ASP A 94 -13.67 18.67 8.00
CA ASP A 94 -14.93 18.65 8.74
C ASP A 94 -15.53 17.23 8.92
N GLY A 95 -14.93 16.21 8.29
CA GLY A 95 -15.40 14.83 8.30
C GLY A 95 -16.68 14.57 7.51
N GLN A 96 -17.23 15.58 6.80
CA GLN A 96 -18.55 15.51 6.20
C GLN A 96 -18.55 15.14 4.71
N ASN A 97 -17.39 15.23 4.05
CA ASN A 97 -17.28 14.97 2.62
C ASN A 97 -16.10 14.05 2.33
N VAL A 98 -16.24 13.20 1.32
CA VAL A 98 -15.18 12.34 0.80
C VAL A 98 -14.76 12.82 -0.58
N ILE A 99 -13.46 12.91 -0.84
CA ILE A 99 -12.93 13.25 -2.16
C ILE A 99 -12.83 12.01 -3.06
N VAL A 100 -13.25 12.12 -4.31
CA VAL A 100 -13.29 10.99 -5.26
C VAL A 100 -12.89 11.44 -6.66
N THR A 101 -12.03 10.66 -7.31
CA THR A 101 -11.78 10.80 -8.75
C THR A 101 -12.77 9.95 -9.53
N VAL A 102 -13.46 10.56 -10.49
CA VAL A 102 -14.44 9.90 -11.36
C VAL A 102 -14.15 10.17 -12.83
N THR A 103 -14.73 9.39 -13.73
CA THR A 103 -14.74 9.68 -15.17
C THR A 103 -16.16 10.00 -15.61
N PHE A 104 -16.46 11.28 -15.86
CA PHE A 104 -17.69 11.70 -16.48
C PHE A 104 -17.67 11.41 -17.99
N VAL A 105 -18.82 11.05 -18.55
CA VAL A 105 -19.00 10.67 -19.96
C VAL A 105 -20.34 11.14 -20.50
N GLY A 106 -20.41 11.31 -21.81
CA GLY A 106 -21.65 11.58 -22.53
C GLY A 106 -22.19 12.99 -22.30
N ALA A 107 -21.35 13.94 -21.91
CA ALA A 107 -21.73 15.34 -21.79
C ALA A 107 -22.29 15.88 -23.13
N PRO A 108 -23.28 16.77 -23.11
CA PRO A 108 -23.73 17.45 -24.33
C PRO A 108 -22.64 18.37 -24.88
N ALA A 109 -22.67 18.63 -26.19
CA ALA A 109 -21.74 19.57 -26.83
C ALA A 109 -21.98 21.03 -26.38
N VAL A 110 -20.93 21.84 -26.52
CA VAL A 110 -21.01 23.32 -26.47
C VAL A 110 -22.09 23.80 -27.46
N PRO A 111 -22.95 24.79 -27.10
CA PRO A 111 -22.86 25.69 -25.95
C PRO A 111 -23.63 25.25 -24.70
N SER A 112 -23.99 23.96 -24.57
CA SER A 112 -24.66 23.48 -23.36
C SER A 112 -23.80 23.73 -22.11
N PRO A 113 -24.31 24.33 -21.02
CA PRO A 113 -23.54 24.52 -19.79
C PRO A 113 -23.02 23.22 -19.18
N ALA A 114 -23.72 22.10 -19.42
CA ALA A 114 -23.31 20.79 -18.93
C ALA A 114 -22.15 20.16 -19.73
N SER A 115 -21.65 20.82 -20.79
CA SER A 115 -20.49 20.34 -21.54
C SER A 115 -19.19 20.31 -20.72
N ILE A 116 -19.18 20.94 -19.53
CA ILE A 116 -18.04 20.95 -18.62
C ILE A 116 -17.83 19.62 -17.86
N TYR A 117 -18.83 18.73 -17.89
CA TYR A 117 -18.81 17.44 -17.19
C TYR A 117 -18.38 16.31 -18.13
N ASP A 118 -17.17 16.39 -18.66
CA ASP A 118 -16.58 15.33 -19.48
C ASP A 118 -15.15 15.00 -19.03
N GLY A 119 -14.77 13.73 -19.15
CA GLY A 119 -13.43 13.25 -18.79
C GLY A 119 -13.25 12.96 -17.30
N VAL A 120 -11.99 12.77 -16.90
CA VAL A 120 -11.64 12.48 -15.51
C VAL A 120 -11.70 13.77 -14.69
N GLN A 121 -12.44 13.74 -13.59
CA GLN A 121 -12.72 14.89 -12.74
C GLN A 121 -12.63 14.50 -11.26
N LEU A 122 -12.42 15.50 -10.40
CA LEU A 122 -12.38 15.38 -8.96
C LEU A 122 -13.70 15.90 -8.37
N ILE A 123 -14.34 15.10 -7.51
CA ILE A 123 -15.60 15.44 -6.86
C ILE A 123 -15.49 15.30 -5.34
N LEU A 124 -16.40 15.95 -4.62
CA LEU A 124 -16.71 15.67 -3.23
C LEU A 124 -18.06 14.98 -3.13
N ILE A 125 -18.22 14.03 -2.20
CA ILE A 125 -19.47 13.32 -1.91
C ILE A 125 -19.84 13.54 -0.44
N ARG A 126 -21.10 13.86 -0.16
CA ARG A 126 -21.64 13.97 1.21
C ARG A 126 -21.72 12.62 1.91
N THR A 127 -21.34 12.60 3.18
CA THR A 127 -21.33 11.39 4.03
C THR A 127 -22.55 11.26 4.94
N ASP A 128 -23.32 12.34 5.07
CA ASP A 128 -24.45 12.49 6.00
C ASP A 128 -25.82 12.37 5.32
N GLY A 129 -25.85 12.08 4.01
CA GLY A 129 -27.08 11.98 3.22
C GLY A 129 -27.72 13.33 2.87
N THR A 130 -27.03 14.45 3.11
CA THR A 130 -27.45 15.78 2.65
C THR A 130 -26.95 16.07 1.23
N ASN A 131 -27.39 17.21 0.67
CA ASN A 131 -27.00 17.65 -0.67
C ASN A 131 -26.17 18.93 -0.62
N PHE A 132 -25.32 19.12 -1.62
CA PHE A 132 -24.71 20.42 -1.90
C PHE A 132 -25.76 21.39 -2.48
N SER A 133 -25.38 22.67 -2.63
CA SER A 133 -26.23 23.73 -3.17
C SER A 133 -26.71 23.50 -4.61
N ASN A 134 -26.04 22.63 -5.37
CA ASN A 134 -26.47 22.17 -6.70
C ASN A 134 -27.65 21.18 -6.67
N GLY A 135 -28.03 20.71 -5.47
CA GLY A 135 -29.10 19.75 -5.25
C GLY A 135 -28.68 18.28 -5.31
N ASP A 136 -27.42 17.99 -5.66
CA ASP A 136 -26.87 16.63 -5.66
C ASP A 136 -26.10 16.33 -4.37
N PRO A 137 -25.95 15.05 -3.97
CA PRO A 137 -25.08 14.66 -2.87
C PRO A 137 -23.59 14.70 -3.24
N TRP A 138 -23.25 15.18 -4.45
CA TRP A 138 -21.87 15.43 -4.88
C TRP A 138 -21.68 16.83 -5.47
N LYS A 139 -20.46 17.33 -5.37
CA LYS A 139 -19.99 18.58 -6.00
C LYS A 139 -18.76 18.28 -6.85
N CYS A 140 -18.73 18.74 -8.10
CA CYS A 140 -17.51 18.65 -8.91
C CYS A 140 -16.60 19.85 -8.64
N LEU A 141 -15.34 19.57 -8.28
CA LEU A 141 -14.32 20.59 -8.01
C LEU A 141 -13.64 21.05 -9.30
N THR A 142 -13.35 20.12 -10.22
CA THR A 142 -12.54 20.41 -11.42
C THR A 142 -13.37 20.75 -12.65
N CYS A 143 -14.69 20.56 -12.61
CA CYS A 143 -15.58 20.86 -13.72
C CYS A 143 -15.71 22.36 -13.92
N GLY A 144 -15.45 22.83 -15.14
CA GLY A 144 -15.56 24.24 -15.50
C GLY A 144 -14.40 25.12 -15.02
N VAL A 145 -13.34 24.52 -14.44
CA VAL A 145 -12.11 25.26 -14.11
C VAL A 145 -11.53 25.88 -15.39
N PRO A 146 -11.28 27.20 -15.43
CA PRO A 146 -10.72 27.84 -16.61
C PRO A 146 -9.38 27.22 -17.01
N THR A 147 -9.16 26.99 -18.31
CA THR A 147 -7.90 26.41 -18.81
C THR A 147 -6.66 27.21 -18.41
N LYS A 148 -6.80 28.54 -18.25
CA LYS A 148 -5.74 29.42 -17.74
C LYS A 148 -5.31 29.12 -16.29
N ASN A 149 -6.17 28.49 -15.50
CA ASN A 149 -5.95 28.14 -14.10
C ASN A 149 -5.44 26.69 -13.94
N ALA A 150 -5.44 25.87 -15.01
CA ALA A 150 -5.01 24.48 -15.02
C ALA A 150 -4.02 24.20 -16.17
N LYS A 151 -3.00 25.05 -16.29
CA LYS A 151 -1.99 24.93 -17.36
C LYS A 151 -1.08 23.74 -17.09
N GLU A 152 -0.75 22.99 -18.14
CA GLU A 152 0.11 21.80 -18.07
C GLU A 152 -0.37 20.78 -17.01
N LEU A 153 -1.69 20.60 -16.91
CA LEU A 153 -2.31 19.58 -16.05
C LEU A 153 -1.72 18.20 -16.37
N ASP A 154 -1.10 17.58 -15.37
CA ASP A 154 -0.49 16.25 -15.54
C ASP A 154 -1.60 15.19 -15.68
N PRO A 155 -1.49 14.25 -16.64
CA PRO A 155 -2.50 13.22 -16.86
C PRO A 155 -2.65 12.23 -15.69
N GLN A 156 -1.65 12.10 -14.83
CA GLN A 156 -1.68 11.24 -13.64
C GLN A 156 -2.54 11.91 -12.55
N ARG A 157 -3.69 11.28 -12.27
CA ARG A 157 -4.81 11.85 -11.50
C ARG A 157 -5.40 10.85 -10.49
N ASP A 158 -4.53 10.03 -9.91
CA ASP A 158 -4.81 9.00 -8.91
C ASP A 158 -4.63 9.54 -7.47
N TYR A 159 -4.89 8.70 -6.46
CA TYR A 159 -4.66 9.01 -5.04
C TYR A 159 -5.10 10.41 -4.58
N PRO A 160 -6.39 10.78 -4.75
CA PRO A 160 -6.85 12.06 -4.27
C PRO A 160 -6.79 12.12 -2.74
N HIS A 161 -6.29 13.24 -2.19
CA HIS A 161 -6.16 13.43 -0.74
C HIS A 161 -6.33 14.92 -0.39
N VAL A 162 -7.12 15.23 0.62
CA VAL A 162 -7.41 16.60 1.06
C VAL A 162 -6.39 17.01 2.12
N PHE A 163 -5.81 18.20 1.96
CA PHE A 163 -4.93 18.78 2.97
C PHE A 163 -5.75 19.10 4.24
N ARG A 164 -5.13 19.06 5.42
CA ARG A 164 -5.82 19.42 6.68
C ARG A 164 -6.31 20.86 6.70
N SER A 165 -5.72 21.73 5.90
CA SER A 165 -6.22 23.08 5.61
C SER A 165 -7.62 23.10 4.99
N GLY A 166 -8.02 22.04 4.28
CA GLY A 166 -9.34 21.86 3.66
C GLY A 166 -9.60 22.73 2.43
N ASP A 167 -8.61 23.54 2.01
CA ASP A 167 -8.67 24.43 0.85
C ASP A 167 -7.92 23.87 -0.37
N LYS A 168 -7.20 22.76 -0.19
CA LYS A 168 -6.35 22.11 -1.19
C LYS A 168 -6.55 20.61 -1.20
N ALA A 169 -6.26 19.99 -2.34
CA ALA A 169 -6.17 18.53 -2.47
C ALA A 169 -5.06 18.14 -3.46
N ILE A 170 -4.34 17.05 -3.16
CA ILE A 170 -3.55 16.34 -4.18
C ILE A 170 -4.51 15.56 -5.07
N TRP A 171 -4.16 15.52 -6.36
CA TRP A 171 -4.86 14.77 -7.40
C TRP A 171 -3.83 14.19 -8.38
N GLY A 172 -3.21 13.09 -7.98
CA GLY A 172 -2.09 12.45 -8.65
C GLY A 172 -0.87 13.35 -8.63
N HIS A 173 -0.39 13.76 -9.79
CA HIS A 173 0.75 14.69 -9.92
C HIS A 173 0.31 16.15 -9.97
N ASN A 174 -0.84 16.47 -9.38
CA ASN A 174 -1.39 17.82 -9.38
C ASN A 174 -1.83 18.21 -7.97
N ILE A 175 -1.82 19.51 -7.69
CA ILE A 175 -2.46 20.11 -6.51
C ILE A 175 -3.58 21.01 -6.99
N LEU A 176 -4.80 20.72 -6.55
CA LEU A 176 -5.94 21.61 -6.66
C LEU A 176 -5.93 22.56 -5.47
N ASP A 177 -5.94 23.87 -5.71
CA ASP A 177 -5.99 24.92 -4.69
C ASP A 177 -7.19 25.83 -4.92
N CYS A 178 -8.03 26.00 -3.91
CA CYS A 178 -9.19 26.89 -3.94
C CYS A 178 -8.95 28.24 -3.25
N ASN A 179 -7.69 28.68 -3.24
CA ASN A 179 -7.23 30.01 -2.82
C ASN A 179 -7.72 30.38 -1.40
N GLY A 180 -7.50 29.48 -0.44
CA GLY A 180 -7.88 29.67 0.96
C GLY A 180 -9.35 29.37 1.29
N LYS A 181 -10.17 28.99 0.30
CA LYS A 181 -11.58 28.65 0.51
C LYS A 181 -11.75 27.15 0.69
N GLN A 182 -12.57 26.75 1.66
CA GLN A 182 -12.87 25.34 1.91
C GLN A 182 -13.47 24.68 0.67
N LEU A 183 -12.94 23.54 0.24
CA LEU A 183 -13.33 22.86 -1.00
C LEU A 183 -14.84 22.54 -1.05
N ALA A 184 -15.41 22.14 0.08
CA ALA A 184 -16.83 21.81 0.21
C ALA A 184 -17.77 23.03 0.20
N SER A 185 -17.25 24.25 0.41
CA SER A 185 -18.08 25.46 0.51
C SER A 185 -18.55 25.97 -0.86
N ASP A 186 -19.68 26.68 -0.89
CA ASP A 186 -20.16 27.37 -2.09
C ASP A 186 -19.25 28.51 -2.54
N ALA A 187 -18.42 29.04 -1.63
CA ALA A 187 -17.46 30.09 -1.94
C ALA A 187 -16.33 29.56 -2.85
N CYS A 188 -16.04 28.26 -2.80
CA CYS A 188 -15.06 27.61 -3.67
C CYS A 188 -15.68 27.34 -5.05
N THR A 189 -15.51 28.30 -5.97
CA THR A 189 -16.04 28.25 -7.34
C THR A 189 -14.97 27.84 -8.36
N PRO A 190 -15.34 27.40 -9.57
CA PRO A 190 -14.36 27.02 -10.59
C PRO A 190 -13.36 28.14 -10.97
N ASP A 191 -13.76 29.41 -10.87
CA ASP A 191 -12.88 30.55 -11.15
C ASP A 191 -11.83 30.80 -10.06
N ASP A 192 -12.10 30.36 -8.82
CA ASP A 192 -11.17 30.43 -7.70
C ASP A 192 -10.13 29.31 -7.73
N ILE A 193 -10.50 28.17 -8.34
CA ILE A 193 -9.68 26.98 -8.37
C ILE A 193 -8.53 27.15 -9.35
N HIS A 194 -7.33 26.81 -8.87
CA HIS A 194 -6.14 26.62 -9.68
C HIS A 194 -5.64 25.19 -9.51
N ILE A 195 -5.13 24.61 -10.59
CA ILE A 195 -4.55 23.27 -10.59
C ILE A 195 -3.11 23.39 -11.06
N TYR A 196 -2.20 23.03 -10.17
CA TYR A 196 -0.76 23.17 -10.37
C TYR A 196 -0.11 21.79 -10.45
N PRO A 197 0.75 21.51 -11.45
CA PRO A 197 1.48 20.26 -11.50
C PRO A 197 2.51 20.18 -10.36
N ILE A 198 2.84 18.95 -9.95
CA ILE A 198 3.94 18.62 -9.04
C ILE A 198 5.13 18.21 -9.88
N TYR A 199 6.30 18.80 -9.62
CA TYR A 199 7.52 18.53 -10.36
C TYR A 199 8.63 18.02 -9.45
N TRP A 200 9.28 16.95 -9.90
CA TRP A 200 10.51 16.43 -9.33
C TRP A 200 11.52 16.20 -10.45
N SER A 201 12.75 16.71 -10.27
CA SER A 201 13.78 16.69 -11.31
C SER A 201 14.32 15.30 -11.62
N ASP A 202 14.29 14.39 -10.65
CA ASP A 202 15.04 13.13 -10.69
C ASP A 202 14.19 11.92 -11.07
N GLY A 203 12.90 12.12 -11.39
CA GLY A 203 12.04 11.04 -11.84
C GLY A 203 10.55 11.40 -11.80
N ALA A 204 9.73 10.35 -11.90
CA ALA A 204 8.29 10.46 -11.74
C ALA A 204 7.89 9.91 -10.36
N PRO A 205 7.34 10.74 -9.46
CA PRO A 205 6.82 10.24 -8.19
C PRO A 205 5.66 9.27 -8.45
N ARG A 206 5.32 8.44 -7.47
CA ARG A 206 4.10 7.63 -7.47
C ARG A 206 3.50 7.58 -6.10
N GLU A 207 2.18 7.39 -6.09
CA GLU A 207 1.41 7.08 -4.87
C GLU A 207 1.75 8.09 -3.76
N LEU A 208 1.72 9.38 -4.11
CA LEU A 208 2.11 10.44 -3.20
C LEU A 208 1.24 10.42 -1.95
N ARG A 209 1.84 10.72 -0.80
CA ARG A 209 1.19 10.75 0.51
C ARG A 209 1.52 12.06 1.21
N ILE A 210 0.50 12.82 1.57
CA ILE A 210 0.67 14.10 2.28
C ILE A 210 0.97 13.80 3.75
N HIS A 211 1.97 14.47 4.29
CA HIS A 211 2.24 14.44 5.72
C HIS A 211 1.22 15.31 6.47
N PRO A 212 0.79 14.95 7.69
CA PRO A 212 -0.11 15.71 8.56
C PRO A 212 0.15 17.21 8.76
N ASP A 213 1.31 17.73 8.36
CA ASP A 213 1.65 19.15 8.45
C ASP A 213 1.35 19.97 7.19
N ASP A 214 0.75 19.35 6.17
CA ASP A 214 0.38 19.96 4.89
C ASP A 214 1.56 20.53 4.08
N VAL A 215 2.80 20.25 4.50
CA VAL A 215 4.02 20.82 3.93
C VAL A 215 4.91 19.74 3.33
N HIS A 216 4.99 18.58 4.00
CA HIS A 216 5.81 17.48 3.54
C HIS A 216 5.02 16.40 2.81
N ILE A 217 5.74 15.63 2.00
CA ILE A 217 5.17 14.60 1.15
C ILE A 217 6.12 13.40 1.04
N GLY A 218 5.54 12.21 1.10
CA GLY A 218 6.23 10.94 0.84
C GLY A 218 5.80 10.36 -0.49
N TRP A 219 6.70 9.70 -1.21
CA TRP A 219 6.38 9.00 -2.46
C TRP A 219 7.32 7.84 -2.71
N SER A 220 6.95 6.96 -3.64
CA SER A 220 7.87 5.97 -4.20
C SER A 220 8.23 6.32 -5.66
N SER A 221 9.28 5.72 -6.19
CA SER A 221 9.64 5.82 -7.61
C SER A 221 10.32 4.55 -8.08
N PHE A 222 10.03 4.14 -9.32
CA PHE A 222 10.67 2.96 -9.92
C PHE A 222 12.07 3.31 -10.42
N THR A 223 12.96 2.32 -10.40
CA THR A 223 14.27 2.40 -11.02
C THR A 223 14.28 1.68 -12.37
N ASN A 224 15.28 1.99 -13.20
CA ASN A 224 15.45 1.36 -14.51
C ASN A 224 15.71 -0.16 -14.44
N GLY A 225 16.19 -0.67 -13.30
CA GLY A 225 16.45 -2.10 -13.04
C GLY A 225 15.24 -2.87 -12.49
N ALA A 226 14.03 -2.34 -12.72
CA ALA A 226 12.78 -2.85 -12.16
C ALA A 226 12.69 -2.76 -10.62
N GLY A 227 13.60 -2.04 -9.95
CA GLY A 227 13.52 -1.79 -8.50
C GLY A 227 12.60 -0.61 -8.14
N GLN A 228 12.52 -0.28 -6.86
CA GLN A 228 11.94 0.99 -6.42
C GLN A 228 12.60 1.52 -5.16
N PHE A 229 12.47 2.83 -4.96
CA PHE A 229 12.86 3.50 -3.73
C PHE A 229 11.75 4.40 -3.25
N SER A 230 11.79 4.73 -1.96
CA SER A 230 10.88 5.69 -1.34
C SER A 230 11.64 6.95 -0.92
N TYR A 231 10.95 8.07 -0.98
CA TYR A 231 11.50 9.40 -0.81
C TYR A 231 10.58 10.22 0.09
N PHE A 232 11.16 11.21 0.74
CA PHE A 232 10.46 12.20 1.55
C PHE A 232 11.00 13.58 1.20
N GLY A 233 10.13 14.58 1.15
CA GLY A 233 10.53 15.94 0.80
C GLY A 233 9.45 16.95 1.12
N ARG A 234 9.66 18.18 0.65
CA ARG A 234 8.78 19.31 0.90
C ARG A 234 8.15 19.83 -0.37
N LEU A 235 6.88 20.21 -0.30
CA LEU A 235 6.18 20.95 -1.34
C LEU A 235 6.60 22.43 -1.29
N GLU A 236 7.08 22.95 -2.40
CA GLU A 236 7.42 24.36 -2.55
C GLU A 236 6.71 24.97 -3.77
N PHE A 237 5.83 25.94 -3.54
CA PHE A 237 5.15 26.61 -4.64
C PHE A 237 6.10 27.54 -5.37
N ASN A 238 6.22 27.35 -6.69
CA ASN A 238 7.04 28.14 -7.57
C ASN A 238 6.17 28.86 -8.61
N ALA A 239 5.94 30.16 -8.38
CA ALA A 239 5.15 31.00 -9.28
C ALA A 239 5.89 31.37 -10.58
N HIS A 240 7.23 31.32 -10.56
CA HIS A 240 8.10 31.81 -11.63
C HIS A 240 9.22 30.81 -11.90
N THR A 241 8.89 29.74 -12.61
CA THR A 241 9.82 28.65 -12.88
C THR A 241 11.00 29.08 -13.74
N SER A 242 12.19 28.62 -13.38
CA SER A 242 13.39 28.66 -14.22
C SER A 242 14.02 27.26 -14.27
N GLY A 243 14.43 26.78 -15.44
CA GLY A 243 15.09 25.48 -15.59
C GLY A 243 14.24 24.43 -16.29
N THR A 244 14.38 23.17 -15.87
CA THR A 244 13.72 22.01 -16.47
C THR A 244 12.29 21.81 -15.95
N GLY A 245 11.48 21.07 -16.72
CA GLY A 245 10.07 20.79 -16.41
C GLY A 245 9.09 21.84 -16.96
N PRO A 246 7.81 21.79 -16.54
CA PRO A 246 6.77 22.70 -17.02
C PRO A 246 7.09 24.17 -16.70
N ALA A 247 6.99 25.04 -17.70
CA ALA A 247 7.22 26.49 -17.57
C ALA A 247 5.95 27.24 -17.13
N VAL A 248 5.30 26.74 -16.08
CA VAL A 248 4.06 27.27 -15.49
C VAL A 248 4.17 27.27 -13.97
N PRO A 249 3.36 28.05 -13.25
CA PRO A 249 3.28 27.93 -11.80
C PRO A 249 3.05 26.47 -11.38
N ARG A 250 3.84 25.96 -10.44
CA ARG A 250 3.88 24.55 -10.07
C ARG A 250 4.35 24.35 -8.63
N TYR A 251 4.22 23.15 -8.09
CA TYR A 251 4.90 22.76 -6.85
C TYR A 251 6.16 21.96 -7.17
N ASP A 252 7.31 22.42 -6.70
CA ASP A 252 8.55 21.67 -6.79
C ASP A 252 8.70 20.78 -5.54
N LEU A 253 9.15 19.53 -5.72
CA LEU A 253 9.61 18.67 -4.63
C LEU A 253 11.05 19.03 -4.29
N VAL A 254 11.24 19.67 -3.14
CA VAL A 254 12.52 20.17 -2.66
C VAL A 254 12.93 19.47 -1.38
N ASP A 255 14.19 19.66 -0.96
CA ASP A 255 14.70 19.12 0.29
C ASP A 255 14.56 17.59 0.42
N VAL A 256 14.74 16.89 -0.70
CA VAL A 256 14.46 15.47 -0.84
C VAL A 256 15.49 14.61 -0.11
N ASP A 257 14.99 13.68 0.69
CA ASP A 257 15.71 12.56 1.28
C ASP A 257 15.26 11.26 0.61
N LEU A 258 16.25 10.43 0.24
CA LEU A 258 16.05 9.02 -0.09
C LEU A 258 15.92 8.26 1.24
N LEU A 259 14.83 7.52 1.42
CA LEU A 259 14.52 6.77 2.64
C LEU A 259 15.33 5.47 2.75
N VAL A 260 16.65 5.63 2.80
CA VAL A 260 17.67 4.60 2.93
C VAL A 260 18.63 5.05 4.01
N ASP A 261 18.84 4.20 5.02
CA ASP A 261 19.90 4.41 6.01
C ASP A 261 21.24 3.92 5.44
N PRO A 262 22.18 4.83 5.11
CA PRO A 262 23.45 4.45 4.51
C PRO A 262 24.39 3.74 5.50
N LYS A 263 24.09 3.82 6.81
CA LYS A 263 24.81 3.13 7.89
C LYS A 263 24.03 1.91 8.42
N GLY A 264 22.80 1.75 7.96
CA GLY A 264 21.90 0.67 8.34
C GLY A 264 22.40 -0.69 7.87
N ARG A 265 21.92 -1.73 8.54
CA ARG A 265 22.09 -3.12 8.10
C ARG A 265 20.89 -3.52 7.25
N ALA A 266 21.05 -4.43 6.30
CA ALA A 266 19.89 -5.09 5.72
C ALA A 266 19.25 -6.03 6.72
N PHE A 267 18.01 -6.40 6.40
CA PHE A 267 17.26 -7.40 7.13
C PHE A 267 18.02 -8.73 7.23
N ILE A 268 18.66 -9.20 6.14
CA ILE A 268 19.53 -10.39 6.16
C ILE A 268 20.98 -9.97 5.93
N THR A 269 21.85 -10.32 6.86
CA THR A 269 23.29 -10.06 6.80
C THR A 269 24.08 -11.34 6.92
N ALA A 270 25.32 -11.34 6.41
CA ALA A 270 26.26 -12.45 6.57
C ALA A 270 27.52 -12.00 7.33
N ASN A 271 27.95 -12.79 8.31
CA ASN A 271 29.25 -12.68 8.96
C ASN A 271 30.03 -13.98 8.73
N GLY A 272 30.94 -13.97 7.75
CA GLY A 272 31.56 -15.21 7.28
C GLY A 272 30.48 -16.13 6.70
N SER A 273 30.35 -17.33 7.25
CA SER A 273 29.33 -18.32 6.87
C SER A 273 28.09 -18.30 7.78
N GLU A 274 27.89 -17.29 8.62
CA GLU A 274 26.71 -17.17 9.48
C GLU A 274 25.76 -16.09 8.97
N LEU A 275 24.49 -16.43 8.74
CA LEU A 275 23.44 -15.45 8.45
C LEU A 275 22.85 -14.90 9.75
N LYS A 276 22.42 -13.64 9.73
CA LYS A 276 21.70 -12.98 10.82
C LYS A 276 20.53 -12.18 10.28
N LEU A 277 19.38 -12.36 10.91
CA LEU A 277 18.20 -11.53 10.73
C LEU A 277 18.28 -10.28 11.62
N GLN A 278 18.00 -9.11 11.05
CA GLN A 278 18.03 -7.80 11.71
C GLN A 278 16.62 -7.18 11.59
N PRO A 279 15.63 -7.64 12.38
CA PRO A 279 14.25 -7.15 12.29
C PRO A 279 14.09 -5.65 12.56
N GLU A 280 15.08 -5.02 13.19
CA GLU A 280 15.16 -3.58 13.41
C GLU A 280 15.66 -2.79 12.19
N SER A 281 16.05 -3.45 11.10
CA SER A 281 16.54 -2.77 9.90
C SER A 281 15.45 -1.92 9.25
N ILE A 282 15.81 -0.70 8.85
CA ILE A 282 14.94 0.15 8.03
C ILE A 282 14.97 -0.39 6.59
N ASN A 283 13.91 -1.08 6.20
CA ASN A 283 13.78 -1.68 4.86
C ASN A 283 12.45 -1.28 4.22
N ILE A 284 12.41 -0.06 3.70
CA ILE A 284 11.22 0.56 3.14
C ILE A 284 11.03 0.10 1.70
N GLY A 285 10.11 -0.84 1.47
CA GLY A 285 9.73 -1.31 0.14
C GLY A 285 8.90 -0.27 -0.60
N GLU A 286 7.72 0.05 -0.07
CA GLU A 286 6.82 1.09 -0.61
C GLU A 286 6.28 1.95 0.51
N LEU A 287 6.37 3.27 0.36
CA LEU A 287 5.77 4.21 1.29
C LEU A 287 4.25 4.15 1.14
N ARG A 288 3.54 4.11 2.27
CA ARG A 288 2.08 4.02 2.32
C ARG A 288 1.40 5.17 3.04
N GLY A 289 2.14 5.96 3.82
CA GLY A 289 1.62 7.14 4.46
C GLY A 289 2.40 7.45 5.74
N PHE A 290 1.70 8.08 6.67
CA PHE A 290 2.27 8.46 7.96
C PHE A 290 1.31 8.08 9.10
N SER A 291 1.83 8.02 10.33
CA SER A 291 0.98 8.02 11.52
C SER A 291 0.06 9.26 11.52
N GLY A 292 -1.00 9.24 12.33
CA GLY A 292 -1.93 10.35 12.49
C GLY A 292 -1.25 11.65 12.97
N SER A 293 -0.25 11.56 13.85
CA SER A 293 0.60 12.72 14.18
C SER A 293 1.65 13.02 13.12
N GLY A 294 2.12 12.01 12.38
CA GLY A 294 3.16 12.14 11.36
C GLY A 294 4.58 11.86 11.84
N ASP A 295 4.76 11.41 13.08
CA ASP A 295 6.07 11.04 13.63
C ASP A 295 6.65 9.73 13.05
N GLU A 296 5.84 8.93 12.37
CA GLU A 296 6.23 7.66 11.75
C GLU A 296 5.87 7.62 10.26
N ILE A 297 6.78 7.06 9.45
CA ILE A 297 6.53 6.67 8.06
C ILE A 297 5.98 5.26 8.06
N LEU A 298 4.84 5.05 7.38
CA LEU A 298 4.21 3.76 7.17
C LEU A 298 4.66 3.18 5.84
N TYR A 299 4.97 1.89 5.82
CA TYR A 299 5.44 1.26 4.60
C TYR A 299 5.14 -0.24 4.52
N LEU A 300 5.13 -0.72 3.28
CA LEU A 300 5.20 -2.13 2.95
C LEU A 300 6.65 -2.59 3.08
N GLY A 301 6.93 -3.52 3.98
CA GLY A 301 8.29 -3.97 4.28
C GLY A 301 8.59 -5.38 3.79
N ALA A 302 9.81 -5.84 4.11
CA ALA A 302 10.23 -7.20 3.84
C ALA A 302 9.41 -8.20 4.66
N PRO A 303 9.26 -9.43 4.17
CA PRO A 303 8.75 -10.52 4.99
C PRO A 303 9.60 -10.69 6.26
N THR A 304 8.96 -10.68 7.44
CA THR A 304 9.59 -11.18 8.66
C THR A 304 9.47 -12.71 8.74
N GLU A 305 8.38 -13.26 8.22
CA GLU A 305 8.15 -14.70 8.04
C GLU A 305 8.01 -15.01 6.56
N SER A 306 8.48 -16.18 6.13
CA SER A 306 8.58 -16.56 4.72
C SER A 306 7.32 -16.27 3.92
N THR A 307 7.45 -15.51 2.83
CA THR A 307 6.36 -15.11 1.91
C THR A 307 5.21 -14.29 2.50
N ASN A 308 5.32 -13.84 3.75
CA ASN A 308 4.33 -12.97 4.36
C ASN A 308 4.66 -11.50 4.08
N ILE A 309 3.76 -10.73 3.47
CA ILE A 309 4.05 -9.33 3.18
C ILE A 309 3.43 -8.44 4.26
N ASP A 310 4.29 -7.90 5.10
CA ASP A 310 3.92 -7.17 6.31
C ASP A 310 4.00 -5.65 6.14
N LEU A 311 3.21 -4.96 6.95
CA LEU A 311 3.27 -3.51 7.14
C LEU A 311 4.12 -3.14 8.35
N TYR A 312 4.84 -2.03 8.23
CA TYR A 312 5.74 -1.52 9.25
C TYR A 312 5.57 -0.01 9.41
N ALA A 313 6.05 0.48 10.55
CA ALA A 313 6.26 1.90 10.81
C ALA A 313 7.72 2.13 11.19
N VAL A 314 8.28 3.26 10.74
CA VAL A 314 9.60 3.74 11.18
C VAL A 314 9.49 5.17 11.68
N HIS A 315 10.01 5.45 12.86
CA HIS A 315 10.00 6.79 13.43
C HIS A 315 10.94 7.72 12.66
N ILE A 316 10.45 8.89 12.26
CA ILE A 316 11.17 9.84 11.39
C ILE A 316 12.47 10.31 12.04
N GLU A 317 12.48 10.68 13.32
CA GLU A 317 13.72 11.13 13.96
C GLU A 317 14.67 9.99 14.39
N THR A 318 14.15 8.95 15.05
CA THR A 318 14.98 7.94 15.73
C THR A 318 15.34 6.74 14.86
N GLY A 319 14.62 6.50 13.77
CA GLY A 319 14.80 5.31 12.93
C GLY A 319 14.33 4.01 13.57
N ILE A 320 13.63 4.05 14.71
CA ILE A 320 13.08 2.87 15.36
C ILE A 320 11.99 2.28 14.47
N VAL A 321 12.11 1.00 14.15
CA VAL A 321 11.17 0.22 13.35
C VAL A 321 10.26 -0.61 14.25
N ARG A 322 8.97 -0.70 13.88
CA ARG A 322 8.03 -1.65 14.45
C ARG A 322 7.19 -2.32 13.37
N ARG A 323 7.00 -3.64 13.50
CA ARG A 323 6.10 -4.44 12.66
C ARG A 323 4.66 -4.20 13.10
N LEU A 324 3.76 -3.92 12.15
CA LEU A 324 2.35 -3.60 12.42
C LEU A 324 1.44 -4.81 12.17
N THR A 325 1.74 -5.60 11.16
CA THR A 325 0.98 -6.81 10.82
C THR A 325 1.86 -8.04 10.93
N SER A 326 1.26 -9.14 11.38
CA SER A 326 1.90 -10.45 11.48
C SER A 326 0.97 -11.62 11.20
N HIS A 327 -0.31 -11.38 10.88
CA HIS A 327 -1.15 -12.40 10.28
C HIS A 327 -0.52 -12.87 8.96
N PRO A 328 -0.45 -14.18 8.65
CA PRO A 328 0.01 -14.64 7.36
C PRO A 328 -0.98 -14.25 6.26
N ASP A 329 -0.57 -13.45 5.28
CA ASP A 329 -1.25 -13.15 4.01
C ASP A 329 -0.52 -11.98 3.32
N TYR A 330 -1.25 -11.04 2.72
CA TYR A 330 -0.75 -9.79 2.20
C TYR A 330 -1.55 -8.62 2.77
N ALA A 331 -0.86 -7.67 3.41
CA ALA A 331 -1.45 -6.43 3.90
C ALA A 331 -0.94 -5.22 3.10
N ASP A 332 -1.82 -4.52 2.38
CA ASP A 332 -1.59 -3.22 1.75
C ASP A 332 -2.86 -2.72 1.02
N PRO A 333 -3.19 -1.41 1.05
CA PRO A 333 -2.52 -0.31 1.76
C PRO A 333 -2.95 -0.14 3.23
N ILE A 334 -2.46 0.91 3.89
CA ILE A 334 -2.71 1.25 5.30
C ILE A 334 -2.98 2.75 5.49
N ALA A 335 -3.85 3.10 6.42
CA ALA A 335 -4.01 4.47 6.93
C ALA A 335 -4.20 4.47 8.46
N PHE A 336 -3.52 5.37 9.16
CA PHE A 336 -3.72 5.60 10.59
C PHE A 336 -4.87 6.58 10.84
N SER A 337 -5.56 6.41 11.96
CA SER A 337 -6.51 7.39 12.48
C SER A 337 -5.76 8.63 12.94
N ALA A 338 -6.40 9.80 12.82
CA ALA A 338 -5.74 11.08 13.11
C ALA A 338 -5.31 11.20 14.59
N ASP A 339 -5.92 10.43 15.50
CA ASP A 339 -5.61 10.37 16.93
C ASP A 339 -4.52 9.33 17.31
N ASP A 340 -3.89 8.69 16.32
CA ASP A 340 -2.86 7.65 16.50
C ASP A 340 -3.29 6.42 17.30
N GLN A 341 -4.60 6.17 17.47
CA GLN A 341 -5.07 5.02 18.24
C GLN A 341 -5.37 3.79 17.40
N TRP A 342 -5.59 3.96 16.09
CA TRP A 342 -6.01 2.90 15.19
C TRP A 342 -5.35 3.03 13.83
N PHE A 343 -5.34 1.94 13.09
CA PHE A 343 -5.13 1.95 11.66
C PHE A 343 -6.08 0.99 10.97
N VAL A 344 -6.34 1.26 9.70
CA VAL A 344 -7.10 0.38 8.82
C VAL A 344 -6.20 -0.03 7.67
N THR A 345 -6.20 -1.31 7.35
CA THR A 345 -5.48 -1.86 6.20
C THR A 345 -6.40 -2.64 5.29
N GLN A 346 -6.07 -2.69 4.00
CA GLN A 346 -6.68 -3.62 3.05
C GLN A 346 -5.84 -4.89 3.03
N ASP A 347 -6.46 -6.02 3.32
CA ASP A 347 -5.74 -7.25 3.62
C ASP A 347 -6.40 -8.46 2.96
N THR A 348 -5.60 -9.43 2.52
CA THR A 348 -6.11 -10.69 1.97
C THR A 348 -6.47 -11.73 3.03
N ARG A 349 -6.22 -11.50 4.31
CA ARG A 349 -6.50 -12.43 5.42
C ARG A 349 -7.95 -12.92 5.47
N ALA A 350 -8.91 -12.06 5.11
CA ALA A 350 -10.33 -12.44 5.05
C ALA A 350 -10.65 -13.39 3.88
N SER A 351 -9.81 -13.40 2.84
CA SER A 351 -9.95 -14.26 1.66
C SER A 351 -9.02 -15.47 1.67
N GLU A 352 -8.08 -15.52 2.62
CA GLU A 352 -7.05 -16.55 2.77
C GLU A 352 -6.22 -16.76 1.48
N ARG A 353 -6.10 -15.71 0.64
CA ARG A 353 -5.59 -15.79 -0.73
C ARG A 353 -4.17 -16.34 -0.80
N GLN A 354 -3.32 -16.04 0.19
CA GLN A 354 -1.91 -16.42 0.19
C GLN A 354 -1.53 -17.48 1.22
N MET A 355 -2.48 -17.95 2.03
CA MET A 355 -2.25 -18.98 3.06
C MET A 355 -1.55 -20.24 2.54
N TRP A 356 -1.70 -20.55 1.24
CA TRP A 356 -1.02 -21.68 0.59
C TRP A 356 0.51 -21.54 0.53
N MET A 357 1.06 -20.33 0.59
CA MET A 357 2.50 -20.08 0.65
C MET A 357 2.96 -19.53 2.01
N SER A 358 2.19 -18.63 2.62
CA SER A 358 2.61 -17.89 3.83
C SER A 358 2.06 -18.48 5.13
N GLY A 359 1.10 -19.42 5.08
CA GLY A 359 0.33 -19.82 6.26
C GLY A 359 1.10 -20.48 7.41
N MET A 360 2.28 -21.06 7.15
CA MET A 360 3.14 -21.63 8.20
C MET A 360 3.87 -20.54 8.97
N ARG A 361 3.99 -20.72 10.29
CA ARG A 361 4.59 -19.74 11.21
C ARG A 361 6.04 -20.05 11.50
N GLY A 362 6.82 -19.02 11.80
CA GLY A 362 8.21 -19.15 12.25
C GLY A 362 9.21 -19.60 11.18
N ILE A 363 8.80 -19.72 9.91
CA ILE A 363 9.74 -19.96 8.81
C ILE A 363 10.48 -18.64 8.51
N PRO A 364 11.82 -18.60 8.60
CA PRO A 364 12.58 -17.39 8.32
C PRO A 364 12.49 -17.03 6.82
N PRO A 365 12.59 -15.75 6.44
CA PRO A 365 12.33 -15.27 5.08
C PRO A 365 13.53 -15.47 4.15
N LEU A 366 14.12 -16.68 4.18
CA LEU A 366 15.32 -17.02 3.42
C LEU A 366 15.04 -17.07 1.92
N ILE A 367 13.95 -17.71 1.52
CA ILE A 367 13.59 -17.85 0.11
C ILE A 367 13.08 -16.53 -0.49
N ASP A 368 12.67 -15.56 0.34
CA ASP A 368 12.17 -14.26 -0.13
C ASP A 368 13.25 -13.42 -0.82
N ILE A 369 14.52 -13.78 -0.65
CA ILE A 369 15.63 -13.26 -1.47
C ILE A 369 15.31 -13.39 -2.97
N VAL A 370 14.61 -14.47 -3.38
CA VAL A 370 14.22 -14.73 -4.77
C VAL A 370 12.71 -14.80 -5.00
N ALA A 371 11.91 -15.05 -3.96
CA ALA A 371 10.47 -15.32 -4.08
C ALA A 371 9.56 -14.09 -3.87
N VAL A 372 10.06 -13.01 -3.24
CA VAL A 372 9.21 -11.93 -2.72
C VAL A 372 8.35 -11.22 -3.77
N ALA A 373 8.86 -11.05 -4.99
CA ALA A 373 8.12 -10.42 -6.08
C ALA A 373 6.91 -11.25 -6.53
N VAL A 374 7.08 -12.58 -6.59
CA VAL A 374 5.98 -13.51 -6.86
C VAL A 374 5.02 -13.55 -5.67
N ALA A 375 5.54 -13.66 -4.44
CA ALA A 375 4.72 -13.64 -3.24
C ALA A 375 3.83 -12.41 -3.22
N ALA A 376 4.39 -11.21 -3.42
CA ALA A 376 3.60 -9.99 -3.53
C ALA A 376 2.56 -10.04 -4.66
N SER A 377 2.88 -10.61 -5.82
CA SER A 377 2.02 -10.58 -7.01
C SER A 377 0.79 -11.50 -6.95
N THR A 378 0.88 -12.65 -6.27
CA THR A 378 -0.19 -13.66 -6.26
C THR A 378 -1.44 -13.25 -5.48
N ARG A 379 -1.35 -12.17 -4.69
CA ARG A 379 -2.50 -11.56 -4.02
C ARG A 379 -3.59 -11.11 -5.00
N ASN A 380 -3.21 -10.81 -6.24
CA ASN A 380 -4.09 -10.32 -7.27
C ASN A 380 -4.45 -11.41 -8.29
N ASN A 381 -5.55 -11.18 -9.01
CA ASN A 381 -5.91 -11.82 -10.26
C ASN A 381 -6.22 -10.70 -11.27
N GLY A 382 -5.23 -10.28 -12.05
CA GLY A 382 -5.38 -9.12 -12.91
C GLY A 382 -5.74 -7.88 -12.09
N LYS A 383 -6.91 -7.31 -12.38
CA LYS A 383 -7.46 -6.18 -11.63
C LYS A 383 -8.13 -6.59 -10.31
N ARG A 384 -8.35 -7.85 -9.96
CA ARG A 384 -8.99 -8.24 -8.68
C ARG A 384 -7.93 -8.31 -7.57
N ARG A 385 -8.16 -7.69 -6.40
CA ARG A 385 -7.17 -7.63 -5.29
C ARG A 385 -7.48 -8.49 -4.06
N PHE A 386 -8.66 -9.12 -3.98
CA PHE A 386 -9.10 -9.97 -2.85
C PHE A 386 -9.05 -9.32 -1.46
N PHE A 387 -8.80 -8.03 -1.38
CA PHE A 387 -8.72 -7.32 -0.10
C PHE A 387 -10.07 -7.12 0.57
N GLN A 388 -10.02 -7.13 1.90
CA GLN A 388 -11.05 -6.58 2.76
C GLN A 388 -10.44 -5.58 3.76
N PRO A 389 -11.19 -4.54 4.17
CA PRO A 389 -10.74 -3.59 5.17
C PRO A 389 -10.69 -4.21 6.58
N ILE A 390 -9.54 -4.15 7.24
CA ILE A 390 -9.29 -4.65 8.59
C ILE A 390 -8.88 -3.49 9.51
N LEU A 391 -9.64 -3.28 10.59
CA LEU A 391 -9.38 -2.31 11.65
C LEU A 391 -8.49 -2.93 12.74
N ILE A 392 -7.37 -2.28 13.05
CA ILE A 392 -6.36 -2.73 14.02
C ILE A 392 -6.00 -1.54 14.93
N ASP A 393 -5.76 -1.76 16.22
CA ASP A 393 -5.28 -0.70 17.10
C ASP A 393 -3.81 -0.34 16.84
N ARG A 394 -3.35 0.79 17.37
CA ARG A 394 -2.00 1.33 17.13
C ARG A 394 -0.85 0.35 17.41
N HIS A 395 -1.09 -0.66 18.25
CA HIS A 395 -0.10 -1.63 18.69
C HIS A 395 0.11 -2.77 17.68
N GLY A 396 -0.75 -2.89 16.68
CA GLY A 396 -0.64 -3.89 15.63
C GLY A 396 -1.07 -5.29 16.07
N ASP A 397 -0.88 -6.23 15.16
CA ASP A 397 -1.14 -7.65 15.37
C ASP A 397 -0.30 -8.17 16.54
N ARG A 398 -0.95 -8.82 17.53
CA ARG A 398 -0.27 -9.37 18.71
C ARG A 398 -1.05 -10.54 19.31
N GLY A 399 -0.35 -11.58 19.75
CA GLY A 399 -0.99 -12.78 20.30
C GLY A 399 -2.03 -13.33 19.31
N SER A 400 -3.28 -13.45 19.75
CA SER A 400 -4.42 -13.87 18.91
C SER A 400 -5.19 -12.71 18.27
N TYR A 401 -4.75 -11.47 18.45
CA TYR A 401 -5.43 -10.29 17.90
C TYR A 401 -4.85 -9.94 16.52
N TYR A 402 -5.74 -9.98 15.53
CA TYR A 402 -5.46 -9.70 14.13
C TYR A 402 -6.45 -8.69 13.54
N GLY A 403 -6.99 -7.82 14.39
CA GLY A 403 -7.99 -6.82 14.01
C GLY A 403 -9.40 -7.35 13.79
N GLN A 404 -10.26 -6.46 13.29
CA GLN A 404 -11.66 -6.70 12.96
C GLN A 404 -11.91 -6.33 11.50
N GLN A 405 -12.52 -7.22 10.72
CA GLN A 405 -12.97 -6.88 9.37
C GLN A 405 -14.09 -5.83 9.44
N VAL A 406 -13.87 -4.66 8.84
CA VAL A 406 -14.77 -3.49 8.92
C VAL A 406 -16.14 -3.79 8.32
N ASN A 407 -16.18 -4.53 7.22
CA ASN A 407 -17.42 -4.91 6.54
C ASN A 407 -17.94 -6.31 6.91
N GLY A 408 -17.32 -7.00 7.87
CA GLY A 408 -17.60 -8.43 8.15
C GLY A 408 -18.97 -8.74 8.75
N ASN A 409 -19.70 -7.74 9.25
CA ASN A 409 -21.09 -7.90 9.69
C ASN A 409 -22.12 -7.80 8.55
N GLY A 410 -21.66 -7.49 7.34
CA GLY A 410 -22.48 -7.35 6.15
C GLY A 410 -23.03 -8.67 5.61
N GLU A 411 -24.09 -8.59 4.81
CA GLU A 411 -24.56 -9.75 4.05
C GLU A 411 -23.53 -10.17 3.00
N LYS A 412 -23.30 -11.49 2.87
CA LYS A 412 -22.39 -12.10 1.87
C LYS A 412 -23.06 -12.40 0.53
N SER A 413 -24.35 -12.11 0.39
CA SER A 413 -25.10 -12.30 -0.86
C SER A 413 -24.69 -11.29 -1.93
N ASP A 414 -25.04 -11.55 -3.19
CA ASP A 414 -24.77 -10.67 -4.33
C ASP A 414 -25.16 -9.21 -4.05
N GLY A 415 -24.17 -8.31 -4.11
CA GLY A 415 -24.34 -6.88 -3.79
C GLY A 415 -24.27 -6.50 -2.33
N GLY A 416 -24.26 -7.47 -1.42
CA GLY A 416 -24.13 -7.25 0.01
C GLY A 416 -22.83 -6.53 0.39
N ILE A 417 -22.79 -6.03 1.62
CA ILE A 417 -21.66 -5.29 2.18
C ILE A 417 -20.39 -6.16 2.30
N ASP A 418 -20.55 -7.46 2.54
CA ASP A 418 -19.48 -8.47 2.62
C ASP A 418 -19.51 -9.45 1.43
N ASP A 419 -20.01 -9.01 0.27
CA ASP A 419 -20.01 -9.83 -0.94
C ASP A 419 -18.55 -10.11 -1.40
N PRO A 420 -18.11 -11.39 -1.48
CA PRO A 420 -16.75 -11.77 -1.85
C PRO A 420 -16.37 -11.44 -3.31
N SER A 421 -17.35 -11.06 -4.13
CA SER A 421 -17.14 -10.59 -5.51
C SER A 421 -16.70 -9.12 -5.55
N TRP A 422 -16.96 -8.36 -4.48
CA TRP A 422 -16.50 -6.98 -4.29
C TRP A 422 -15.21 -6.96 -3.49
N ASN A 423 -14.17 -6.40 -4.11
CA ASN A 423 -12.82 -6.45 -3.58
C ASN A 423 -12.43 -5.04 -3.17
N GLY A 424 -11.90 -4.90 -1.95
CA GLY A 424 -11.25 -3.68 -1.48
C GLY A 424 -10.18 -3.21 -2.48
N ARG A 425 -10.11 -1.90 -2.64
CA ARG A 425 -9.19 -1.23 -3.58
C ARG A 425 -8.25 -0.32 -2.82
N ALA A 426 -7.70 0.68 -3.51
CA ALA A 426 -6.70 1.57 -2.93
C ALA A 426 -7.22 2.33 -1.69
N ASP A 427 -6.24 2.82 -0.92
CA ASP A 427 -6.23 3.44 0.41
C ASP A 427 -7.59 3.63 1.11
N PRO A 428 -7.83 2.92 2.21
CA PRO A 428 -8.85 3.35 3.17
C PRO A 428 -8.38 4.63 3.86
N ALA A 429 -9.30 5.40 4.44
CA ALA A 429 -8.98 6.59 5.21
C ALA A 429 -9.94 6.79 6.39
N PHE A 430 -9.48 7.44 7.44
CA PHE A 430 -10.30 7.86 8.58
C PHE A 430 -10.83 9.27 8.38
N SER A 431 -12.01 9.56 8.94
CA SER A 431 -12.41 10.94 9.23
C SER A 431 -11.45 11.54 10.26
N LEU A 432 -11.32 12.87 10.27
CA LEU A 432 -10.37 13.56 11.15
C LEU A 432 -10.68 13.35 12.65
N ASP A 433 -11.93 13.05 13.00
CA ASP A 433 -12.38 12.72 14.35
C ASP A 433 -12.34 11.21 14.68
N SER A 434 -11.80 10.41 13.75
CA SER A 434 -11.62 8.96 13.85
C SER A 434 -12.89 8.13 14.01
N THR A 435 -14.09 8.68 13.75
CA THR A 435 -15.39 7.97 13.89
C THR A 435 -15.86 7.27 12.64
N CYS A 436 -15.31 7.61 11.48
CA CYS A 436 -15.69 7.04 10.20
C CYS A 436 -14.47 6.52 9.45
N ILE A 437 -14.68 5.49 8.64
CA ILE A 437 -13.70 4.94 7.70
C ILE A 437 -14.33 4.96 6.31
N VAL A 438 -13.63 5.51 5.32
CA VAL A 438 -13.99 5.37 3.91
C VAL A 438 -13.07 4.37 3.24
N TYR A 439 -13.63 3.57 2.36
CA TYR A 439 -12.91 2.70 1.43
C TYR A 439 -13.73 2.54 0.17
N TRP A 440 -13.15 1.99 -0.89
CA TRP A 440 -13.90 1.69 -2.10
C TRP A 440 -13.64 0.28 -2.58
N GLN A 441 -14.63 -0.25 -3.30
CA GLN A 441 -14.61 -1.61 -3.82
C GLN A 441 -14.84 -1.61 -5.32
N ALA A 442 -14.32 -2.64 -5.97
CA ALA A 442 -14.67 -2.98 -7.33
C ALA A 442 -15.16 -4.42 -7.39
N ILE A 443 -16.21 -4.64 -8.17
CA ILE A 443 -16.65 -5.98 -8.49
C ILE A 443 -15.63 -6.64 -9.42
N VAL A 444 -15.48 -7.96 -9.31
CA VAL A 444 -14.70 -8.73 -10.26
C VAL A 444 -15.32 -8.66 -11.67
N THR A 445 -14.50 -8.42 -12.67
CA THR A 445 -14.92 -8.30 -14.08
C THR A 445 -13.98 -9.06 -15.00
N SER A 446 -14.45 -9.39 -16.21
CA SER A 446 -13.62 -10.04 -17.23
C SER A 446 -12.40 -9.17 -17.59
N PRO A 447 -11.20 -9.74 -17.79
CA PRO A 447 -10.88 -11.17 -17.85
C PRO A 447 -10.47 -11.81 -16.51
N ALA A 448 -10.56 -11.09 -15.39
CA ALA A 448 -10.24 -11.63 -14.05
C ALA A 448 -11.29 -12.63 -13.54
N CYS A 449 -12.35 -12.85 -14.33
CA CYS A 449 -13.34 -13.90 -14.19
C CYS A 449 -13.82 -14.29 -15.60
N GLY A 450 -14.47 -15.44 -15.70
CA GLY A 450 -15.11 -15.92 -16.92
C GLY A 450 -14.16 -16.19 -18.09
N GLY A 451 -14.71 -16.74 -19.17
CA GLY A 451 -13.89 -17.17 -20.31
C GLY A 451 -12.94 -18.31 -19.93
N ILE A 452 -11.63 -18.08 -20.06
CA ILE A 452 -10.57 -19.03 -19.64
C ILE A 452 -10.36 -18.98 -18.12
N ASN A 453 -10.65 -17.85 -17.48
CA ASN A 453 -10.55 -17.74 -16.03
C ASN A 453 -11.71 -18.55 -15.40
N PRO A 454 -11.41 -19.48 -14.49
CA PRO A 454 -12.41 -20.40 -13.93
C PRO A 454 -13.37 -19.74 -12.92
N LEU A 455 -13.10 -18.50 -12.49
CA LEU A 455 -13.94 -17.79 -11.52
C LEU A 455 -15.22 -17.26 -12.17
N PRO A 456 -16.36 -17.26 -11.46
CA PRO A 456 -17.61 -16.70 -11.98
C PRO A 456 -17.51 -15.18 -12.19
N CYS A 457 -18.20 -14.67 -13.22
CA CYS A 457 -18.38 -13.24 -13.45
C CYS A 457 -19.82 -12.81 -13.09
N PRO A 458 -20.09 -12.41 -11.85
CA PRO A 458 -21.39 -11.87 -11.48
C PRO A 458 -21.63 -10.52 -12.18
N ALA A 459 -22.91 -10.22 -12.45
CA ALA A 459 -23.31 -8.89 -12.88
C ALA A 459 -23.32 -7.95 -11.68
N SER A 460 -22.91 -6.68 -11.86
CA SER A 460 -23.00 -5.71 -10.79
C SER A 460 -24.45 -5.41 -10.40
N THR A 461 -24.67 -5.41 -9.08
CA THR A 461 -25.91 -5.03 -8.39
C THR A 461 -25.90 -3.58 -7.92
N ALA A 462 -24.76 -2.87 -8.02
CA ALA A 462 -24.68 -1.44 -7.71
C ALA A 462 -25.54 -0.63 -8.69
N GLN A 463 -25.83 0.62 -8.32
CA GLN A 463 -26.62 1.56 -9.13
C GLN A 463 -26.22 1.51 -10.61
N ASP A 464 -27.20 1.27 -11.48
CA ASP A 464 -27.06 1.19 -12.93
C ASP A 464 -25.95 0.23 -13.42
N ARG A 465 -25.69 -0.83 -12.63
CA ARG A 465 -24.67 -1.87 -12.88
C ARG A 465 -23.22 -1.37 -12.93
N ARG A 466 -22.93 -0.28 -12.23
CA ARG A 466 -21.57 0.26 -12.10
C ARG A 466 -20.61 -0.76 -11.48
N GLU A 467 -19.37 -0.81 -11.95
CA GLU A 467 -18.38 -1.82 -11.49
C GLU A 467 -17.62 -1.43 -10.21
N TYR A 468 -18.00 -0.32 -9.58
CA TYR A 468 -17.33 0.27 -8.43
C TYR A 468 -18.31 0.96 -7.48
N ARG A 469 -17.95 1.01 -6.20
CA ARG A 469 -18.72 1.65 -5.13
C ARG A 469 -17.81 2.23 -4.06
N VAL A 470 -18.25 3.33 -3.45
CA VAL A 470 -17.58 3.95 -2.29
C VAL A 470 -18.36 3.58 -1.05
N MET A 471 -17.67 3.08 -0.03
CA MET A 471 -18.26 2.58 1.20
C MET A 471 -17.85 3.50 2.36
N LEU A 472 -18.81 3.81 3.22
CA LEU A 472 -18.60 4.53 4.47
C LEU A 472 -18.95 3.60 5.63
N ALA A 473 -17.97 3.33 6.48
CA ALA A 473 -18.15 2.62 7.74
C ALA A 473 -18.19 3.62 8.91
N ARG A 474 -19.22 3.54 9.75
CA ARG A 474 -19.39 4.34 10.96
C ARG A 474 -19.13 3.48 12.18
N LEU A 475 -18.17 3.90 12.98
CA LEU A 475 -17.78 3.26 14.24
C LEU A 475 -18.75 3.75 15.32
N SER A 476 -19.88 3.07 15.44
CA SER A 476 -21.11 3.60 16.07
C SER A 476 -20.98 3.83 17.57
N ASP A 477 -20.10 3.08 18.23
CA ASP A 477 -19.84 3.20 19.67
C ASP A 477 -18.74 4.23 19.98
N ARG A 478 -18.00 4.68 18.96
CA ARG A 478 -16.82 5.51 19.13
C ARG A 478 -17.22 6.97 19.34
N GLN A 479 -16.61 7.59 20.35
CA GLN A 479 -16.74 9.04 20.54
C GLN A 479 -15.74 9.77 19.64
N PRO A 480 -16.13 10.90 19.01
CA PRO A 480 -15.20 11.75 18.28
C PRO A 480 -13.95 12.07 19.10
N SER A 481 -12.77 11.85 18.52
CA SER A 481 -11.49 12.19 19.12
C SER A 481 -10.88 13.40 18.42
N LEU A 482 -10.03 14.14 19.14
CA LEU A 482 -9.22 15.18 18.52
C LEU A 482 -8.01 14.52 17.83
N PRO A 483 -7.56 15.04 16.67
CA PRO A 483 -6.29 14.64 16.09
C PRO A 483 -5.14 14.75 17.07
N ALA A 484 -4.20 13.82 16.97
CA ALA A 484 -2.92 13.92 17.64
C ALA A 484 -2.19 15.20 17.18
N PRO A 485 -1.41 15.82 18.08
CA PRO A 485 -0.58 16.95 17.71
C PRO A 485 0.32 16.60 16.52
N VAL A 486 0.31 17.45 15.49
CA VAL A 486 1.14 17.25 14.30
C VAL A 486 2.61 17.27 14.71
N TYR A 487 3.32 16.21 14.35
CA TYR A 487 4.76 16.11 14.55
C TYR A 487 5.47 17.15 13.67
N LYS A 488 6.36 17.92 14.28
CA LYS A 488 7.15 18.91 13.55
C LYS A 488 8.36 18.23 12.92
N VAL A 489 8.27 17.96 11.63
CA VAL A 489 9.37 17.34 10.89
C VAL A 489 10.54 18.32 10.74
N SER A 490 11.76 17.83 10.95
CA SER A 490 12.99 18.54 10.61
C SER A 490 13.16 18.63 9.10
N THR A 491 13.93 19.60 8.60
CA THR A 491 14.21 19.76 7.15
C THR A 491 14.87 18.53 6.51
N ARG A 492 15.45 17.65 7.34
CA ARG A 492 16.09 16.40 6.94
C ARG A 492 15.77 15.29 7.93
N ILE A 493 15.61 14.08 7.44
CA ILE A 493 15.44 12.87 8.25
C ILE A 493 16.82 12.37 8.70
N PRO A 494 17.14 12.30 10.01
CA PRO A 494 18.51 12.07 10.49
C PRO A 494 19.17 10.78 10.02
N TRP A 495 18.39 9.72 9.85
CA TRP A 495 18.88 8.42 9.40
C TRP A 495 18.82 8.24 7.87
N ALA A 496 18.09 9.09 7.14
CA ALA A 496 17.93 8.95 5.69
C ALA A 496 19.13 9.52 4.93
N THR A 497 19.17 9.26 3.62
CA THR A 497 20.24 9.75 2.73
C THR A 497 19.78 11.00 2.00
N PRO A 498 20.44 12.16 2.13
CA PRO A 498 20.13 13.35 1.34
C PRO A 498 20.21 13.07 -0.16
N PHE A 499 19.19 13.53 -0.91
CA PHE A 499 19.04 13.22 -2.33
C PHE A 499 18.79 14.48 -3.17
N PRO A 500 19.78 15.39 -3.29
CA PRO A 500 19.63 16.57 -4.14
C PRO A 500 19.63 16.20 -5.63
N PRO A 501 19.14 17.09 -6.52
CA PRO A 501 19.06 16.82 -7.95
C PRO A 501 20.38 16.36 -8.58
N GLY A 502 20.30 15.32 -9.42
CA GLY A 502 21.44 14.71 -10.10
C GLY A 502 22.27 13.75 -9.25
N THR A 503 21.78 13.37 -8.06
CA THR A 503 22.44 12.37 -7.20
C THR A 503 22.07 10.96 -7.63
N ASP A 504 23.07 10.08 -7.67
CA ASP A 504 22.84 8.65 -7.89
C ASP A 504 22.38 7.97 -6.60
N VAL A 505 21.54 6.94 -6.74
CA VAL A 505 21.17 6.08 -5.62
C VAL A 505 22.43 5.37 -5.09
N PRO A 506 22.66 5.36 -3.76
CA PRO A 506 23.80 4.68 -3.18
C PRO A 506 23.73 3.17 -3.44
N SER A 507 24.89 2.55 -3.69
CA SER A 507 24.96 1.09 -3.76
C SER A 507 24.80 0.48 -2.37
N LEU A 508 23.84 -0.43 -2.25
CA LEU A 508 23.61 -1.16 -1.00
C LEU A 508 24.38 -2.49 -1.01
N PRO A 509 25.08 -2.86 0.07
CA PRO A 509 25.91 -4.07 0.06
C PRO A 509 25.09 -5.36 -0.02
N THR A 510 25.34 -6.22 -0.99
CA THR A 510 24.49 -7.39 -1.26
C THR A 510 24.99 -8.68 -0.62
N LEU A 511 24.07 -9.63 -0.39
CA LEU A 511 24.44 -11.00 -0.02
C LEU A 511 25.17 -11.65 -1.21
N LYS A 512 26.23 -12.40 -0.91
CA LYS A 512 27.03 -13.09 -1.92
C LYS A 512 26.62 -14.55 -2.03
N PRO A 513 26.75 -15.18 -3.21
CA PRO A 513 26.63 -16.62 -3.34
C PRO A 513 27.58 -17.34 -2.37
N GLY A 514 27.11 -18.43 -1.78
CA GLY A 514 27.85 -19.18 -0.76
C GLY A 514 26.98 -20.09 0.08
N ASN A 515 27.62 -20.85 0.96
CA ASN A 515 26.94 -21.69 1.95
C ASN A 515 27.03 -21.02 3.31
N TYR A 516 25.89 -20.97 3.99
CA TYR A 516 25.74 -20.30 5.26
C TYR A 516 24.91 -21.13 6.24
N THR A 517 24.91 -20.71 7.49
CA THR A 517 24.04 -21.23 8.55
C THR A 517 23.29 -20.07 9.18
N LEU A 518 21.97 -20.18 9.29
CA LEU A 518 21.15 -19.31 10.14
C LEU A 518 20.82 -20.10 11.41
N ARG A 519 21.21 -19.59 12.59
CA ARG A 519 20.84 -20.22 13.87
C ARG A 519 19.51 -19.67 14.35
N GLY A 520 18.63 -20.54 14.82
CA GLY A 520 17.41 -20.10 15.49
C GLY A 520 17.75 -19.36 16.78
N LYS A 521 16.96 -18.34 17.14
CA LYS A 521 17.13 -17.59 18.39
C LYS A 521 16.95 -18.47 19.62
N VAL A 522 16.12 -19.52 19.52
CA VAL A 522 15.83 -20.45 20.61
C VAL A 522 16.54 -21.78 20.40
N SER A 523 16.38 -22.41 19.23
CA SER A 523 16.95 -23.73 18.94
C SER A 523 17.21 -23.98 17.46
N GLY A 524 18.02 -25.00 17.20
CA GLY A 524 18.26 -25.51 15.86
C GLY A 524 18.93 -24.52 14.92
N PHE A 525 18.87 -24.85 13.63
CA PHE A 525 19.49 -24.05 12.57
C PHE A 525 18.89 -24.37 11.20
N ALA A 526 19.12 -23.46 10.26
CA ALA A 526 18.94 -23.68 8.83
C ALA A 526 20.30 -23.64 8.13
N GLU A 527 20.60 -24.66 7.32
CA GLU A 527 21.70 -24.63 6.36
C GLU A 527 21.21 -24.00 5.06
N VAL A 528 21.91 -22.97 4.58
CA VAL A 528 21.45 -22.13 3.47
C VAL A 528 22.49 -22.08 2.36
N SER A 529 22.12 -22.46 1.16
CA SER A 529 22.94 -22.27 -0.05
C SER A 529 22.34 -21.17 -0.91
N LEU A 530 23.08 -20.08 -1.04
CA LEU A 530 22.78 -18.99 -1.97
C LEU A 530 23.56 -19.21 -3.25
N ILE A 531 22.88 -19.41 -4.37
CA ILE A 531 23.49 -19.74 -5.65
C ILE A 531 23.29 -18.57 -6.61
N GLY A 532 24.40 -18.08 -7.17
CA GLY A 532 24.41 -16.92 -8.06
C GLY A 532 23.98 -17.24 -9.49
N ASP A 533 23.65 -16.21 -10.27
CA ASP A 533 23.41 -16.32 -11.71
C ASP A 533 24.73 -16.36 -12.49
N ALA A 534 25.05 -17.54 -13.05
CA ALA A 534 26.24 -17.72 -13.88
C ALA A 534 26.10 -17.11 -15.29
N VAL A 535 24.87 -16.79 -15.73
CA VAL A 535 24.55 -16.28 -17.07
C VAL A 535 24.51 -14.74 -17.09
N HIS A 536 24.01 -14.13 -16.01
CA HIS A 536 24.02 -12.68 -15.79
C HIS A 536 24.77 -12.35 -14.49
N PRO A 537 26.13 -12.40 -14.51
CA PRO A 537 26.95 -12.21 -13.32
C PRO A 537 27.07 -10.71 -12.98
N GLU A 538 25.98 -10.12 -12.50
CA GLU A 538 26.08 -8.89 -11.71
C GLU A 538 26.56 -9.26 -10.30
N PRO A 539 27.37 -8.43 -9.64
CA PRO A 539 27.93 -8.71 -8.31
C PRO A 539 26.86 -8.63 -7.21
N SER A 540 25.92 -9.59 -7.18
CA SER A 540 24.85 -9.72 -6.18
C SER A 540 23.72 -10.69 -6.57
N SER A 541 23.69 -11.20 -7.81
CA SER A 541 22.50 -11.88 -8.35
C SER A 541 22.30 -13.28 -7.77
N ILE A 542 21.73 -13.40 -6.58
CA ILE A 542 21.23 -14.68 -6.07
C ILE A 542 20.05 -15.11 -6.95
N LYS A 543 20.22 -16.26 -7.62
CA LYS A 543 19.21 -16.86 -8.50
C LYS A 543 18.43 -17.96 -7.79
N ARG A 544 19.08 -18.69 -6.88
CA ARG A 544 18.47 -19.83 -6.20
C ARG A 544 18.85 -19.87 -4.73
N VAL A 545 17.90 -20.23 -3.90
CA VAL A 545 18.04 -20.40 -2.45
C VAL A 545 17.63 -21.82 -2.10
N VAL A 546 18.53 -22.53 -1.42
CA VAL A 546 18.23 -23.84 -0.81
C VAL A 546 18.36 -23.68 0.70
N ALA A 547 17.35 -24.09 1.45
CA ALA A 547 17.33 -24.05 2.91
C ALA A 547 16.94 -25.43 3.47
N ASN A 548 17.77 -25.97 4.38
CA ASN A 548 17.47 -27.19 5.13
C ASN A 548 17.36 -26.85 6.62
N TYR A 549 16.18 -27.07 7.20
CA TYR A 549 15.87 -26.75 8.59
C TYR A 549 16.02 -27.99 9.47
N THR A 550 16.77 -27.86 10.56
CA THR A 550 16.90 -28.88 11.61
C THR A 550 16.54 -28.26 12.95
N ASP A 551 15.38 -28.64 13.47
CA ASP A 551 14.79 -28.17 14.74
C ASP A 551 14.84 -26.64 14.92
N PHE A 552 14.69 -25.91 13.81
CA PHE A 552 14.82 -24.46 13.79
C PHE A 552 13.66 -23.82 14.56
N SER A 553 13.98 -22.93 15.49
CA SER A 553 12.98 -22.13 16.21
C SER A 553 13.55 -20.76 16.59
N ASP A 554 12.83 -19.71 16.20
CA ASP A 554 13.10 -18.33 16.60
C ASP A 554 12.20 -17.85 17.75
N ASP A 555 11.01 -18.42 17.89
CA ASP A 555 9.99 -18.00 18.86
C ASP A 555 9.84 -18.94 20.06
N GLY A 556 10.32 -20.18 19.96
CA GLY A 556 10.13 -21.23 20.97
C GLY A 556 8.76 -21.88 20.94
N ASP A 557 7.82 -21.34 20.15
CA ASP A 557 6.45 -21.84 19.99
C ASP A 557 6.34 -22.80 18.80
N HIS A 558 7.16 -22.59 17.77
CA HIS A 558 7.15 -23.40 16.56
C HIS A 558 8.53 -23.99 16.30
N THR A 559 8.57 -25.27 15.95
CA THR A 559 9.79 -25.96 15.52
C THR A 559 9.64 -26.40 14.07
N ILE A 560 10.57 -25.95 13.23
CA ILE A 560 10.57 -26.15 11.77
C ILE A 560 11.64 -27.19 11.38
N ASN A 561 11.21 -28.18 10.62
CA ASN A 561 12.06 -29.24 10.07
C ASN A 561 11.75 -29.46 8.58
N GLY A 562 12.75 -29.82 7.78
CA GLY A 562 12.58 -30.15 6.37
C GLY A 562 13.36 -29.21 5.45
N SER A 563 12.88 -29.01 4.22
CA SER A 563 13.63 -28.21 3.24
C SER A 563 12.79 -27.39 2.26
N GLU A 564 13.40 -26.35 1.73
CA GLU A 564 12.92 -25.52 0.64
C GLU A 564 14.04 -25.29 -0.39
N ASP A 565 13.68 -25.31 -1.66
CA ASP A 565 14.57 -25.06 -2.79
C ASP A 565 13.82 -24.24 -3.84
N VAL A 566 14.23 -22.99 -4.03
CA VAL A 566 13.54 -22.02 -4.88
C VAL A 566 14.53 -21.39 -5.85
N GLU A 567 14.27 -21.55 -7.15
CA GLU A 567 15.04 -20.94 -8.23
C GLU A 567 14.19 -19.93 -8.99
N LEU A 568 14.71 -18.70 -9.13
CA LEU A 568 14.14 -17.63 -9.93
C LEU A 568 14.73 -17.63 -11.34
N THR A 569 13.86 -17.52 -12.34
CA THR A 569 14.21 -17.23 -13.72
C THR A 569 13.47 -16.00 -14.19
N VAL A 570 14.21 -14.95 -14.57
CA VAL A 570 13.65 -13.77 -15.25
C VAL A 570 13.48 -14.07 -16.75
N LEU A 571 12.29 -13.84 -17.28
CA LEU A 571 11.92 -14.17 -18.66
C LEU A 571 12.02 -12.94 -19.57
N PHE A 572 13.24 -12.69 -20.06
CA PHE A 572 13.53 -11.61 -21.00
C PHE A 572 12.73 -11.68 -22.31
N PRO A 573 12.45 -10.53 -22.96
CA PRO A 573 12.91 -9.17 -22.62
C PRO A 573 12.10 -8.48 -21.52
N ASN A 574 11.06 -9.12 -20.98
CA ASN A 574 10.24 -8.53 -19.92
C ASN A 574 10.77 -8.90 -18.53
N VAL A 575 11.52 -8.01 -17.90
CA VAL A 575 12.08 -8.20 -16.54
C VAL A 575 11.02 -8.42 -15.46
N TRP A 576 9.78 -8.03 -15.72
CA TRP A 576 8.64 -8.23 -14.82
C TRP A 576 8.01 -9.62 -14.92
N ASN A 577 8.38 -10.40 -15.95
CA ASN A 577 7.91 -11.76 -16.13
C ASN A 577 8.87 -12.72 -15.43
N GLN A 578 8.43 -13.31 -14.33
CA GLN A 578 9.24 -14.16 -13.47
C GLN A 578 8.67 -15.57 -13.44
N ARG A 579 9.58 -16.55 -13.38
CA ARG A 579 9.27 -17.95 -13.10
C ARG A 579 10.01 -18.40 -11.85
N LEU A 580 9.30 -19.03 -10.93
CA LEU A 580 9.87 -19.77 -9.81
C LEU A 580 9.73 -21.27 -10.07
N ASP A 581 10.82 -22.00 -9.88
CA ASP A 581 10.83 -23.44 -9.72
C ASP A 581 11.05 -23.72 -8.22
N TRP A 582 10.02 -24.25 -7.56
CA TRP A 582 9.96 -24.40 -6.09
C TRP A 582 9.75 -25.87 -5.72
N TYR A 583 10.60 -26.39 -4.85
CA TYR A 583 10.40 -27.64 -4.12
C TYR A 583 10.37 -27.37 -2.61
N SER A 584 9.38 -27.94 -1.91
CA SER A 584 9.23 -27.77 -0.47
C SER A 584 8.74 -29.06 0.18
N ASP A 585 9.34 -29.42 1.30
CA ASP A 585 8.86 -30.46 2.22
C ASP A 585 9.19 -30.02 3.65
N ILE A 586 8.43 -29.05 4.16
CA ILE A 586 8.57 -28.54 5.52
C ILE A 586 7.47 -29.12 6.40
N VAL A 587 7.83 -29.43 7.65
CA VAL A 587 6.93 -29.77 8.74
C VAL A 587 7.16 -28.81 9.91
N GLN A 588 6.06 -28.38 10.53
CA GLN A 588 6.04 -27.56 11.73
C GLN A 588 5.32 -28.30 12.86
N THR A 589 5.88 -28.19 14.05
CA THR A 589 5.30 -28.69 15.30
C THR A 589 5.33 -27.60 16.37
N GLY A 590 4.60 -27.79 17.48
CA GLY A 590 4.52 -26.83 18.59
C GLY A 590 3.12 -26.27 18.79
N SER A 591 2.99 -24.95 18.97
CA SER A 591 1.71 -24.24 19.18
C SER A 591 0.71 -24.42 18.03
N SER A 592 1.20 -24.73 16.83
CA SER A 592 0.38 -25.24 15.73
C SER A 592 1.14 -26.31 14.95
N THR A 593 0.38 -27.25 14.38
CA THR A 593 0.93 -28.30 13.51
C THR A 593 0.73 -27.90 12.06
N GLY A 594 1.75 -28.07 11.22
CA GLY A 594 1.61 -27.74 9.82
C GLY A 594 2.62 -28.38 8.90
N SER A 595 2.37 -28.27 7.60
CA SER A 595 3.31 -28.67 6.56
C SER A 595 3.13 -27.85 5.31
N LYS A 596 4.22 -27.54 4.61
CA LYS A 596 4.25 -26.86 3.31
C LYS A 596 4.98 -27.79 2.36
N LYS A 597 4.23 -28.35 1.41
CA LYS A 597 4.71 -29.44 0.57
C LYS A 597 4.38 -29.19 -0.89
N THR A 598 5.35 -29.47 -1.74
CA THR A 598 5.14 -29.53 -3.19
C THR A 598 4.79 -30.94 -3.65
N GLY A 599 4.13 -31.06 -4.80
CA GLY A 599 3.98 -32.34 -5.49
C GLY A 599 5.32 -32.91 -5.96
N THR A 600 5.34 -34.15 -6.47
CA THR A 600 6.57 -34.86 -6.88
C THR A 600 7.39 -34.14 -7.96
N ARG A 601 6.76 -33.27 -8.74
CA ARG A 601 7.42 -32.45 -9.77
C ARG A 601 7.76 -31.03 -9.29
N GLY A 602 7.54 -30.69 -8.03
CA GLY A 602 7.63 -29.32 -7.53
C GLY A 602 6.44 -28.45 -7.95
N LEU A 603 6.59 -27.14 -7.77
CA LEU A 603 5.74 -26.09 -8.31
C LEU A 603 6.57 -25.24 -9.29
N GLN A 604 6.12 -25.14 -10.53
CA GLN A 604 6.62 -24.18 -11.51
C GLN A 604 5.59 -23.06 -11.65
N LEU A 605 5.85 -21.91 -11.04
CA LEU A 605 4.95 -20.77 -11.06
C LEU A 605 5.54 -19.68 -11.96
N ARG A 606 4.77 -19.18 -12.92
CA ARG A 606 5.09 -18.02 -13.75
C ARG A 606 4.07 -16.92 -13.52
N ILE A 607 4.56 -15.69 -13.35
CA ILE A 607 3.71 -14.51 -13.22
C ILE A 607 4.43 -13.29 -13.81
N ASP A 608 3.67 -12.48 -14.55
CA ASP A 608 4.08 -11.11 -14.89
C ASP A 608 3.62 -10.20 -13.74
N VAL A 609 4.56 -9.65 -12.97
CA VAL A 609 4.24 -8.88 -11.75
C VAL A 609 3.48 -7.58 -12.04
N MET A 610 3.47 -7.11 -13.30
CA MET A 610 2.69 -5.95 -13.71
C MET A 610 1.26 -6.32 -14.11
N LYS A 611 1.01 -7.59 -14.47
CA LYS A 611 -0.31 -8.09 -14.87
C LYS A 611 -1.00 -8.92 -13.79
N ASN A 612 -0.23 -9.55 -12.92
CA ASN A 612 -0.67 -10.46 -11.86
C ASN A 612 -1.63 -11.56 -12.34
N ILE A 613 -1.19 -12.31 -13.36
CA ILE A 613 -1.87 -13.53 -13.81
C ILE A 613 -0.94 -14.71 -13.54
N LEU A 614 -1.36 -15.60 -12.66
CA LEU A 614 -0.66 -16.79 -12.23
C LEU A 614 -0.85 -17.91 -13.25
N GLU A 615 0.27 -18.50 -13.65
CA GLU A 615 0.32 -19.74 -14.41
C GLU A 615 1.22 -20.72 -13.66
N ALA A 616 0.68 -21.90 -13.34
CA ALA A 616 1.39 -22.91 -12.56
C ALA A 616 1.34 -24.30 -13.22
N ASN A 617 2.41 -25.06 -13.01
CA ASN A 617 2.45 -26.50 -13.22
C ASN A 617 2.96 -27.17 -11.93
N GLY A 618 2.36 -28.28 -11.54
CA GLY A 618 2.63 -28.89 -10.23
C GLY A 618 1.86 -28.19 -9.11
N THR A 619 2.22 -28.49 -7.87
CA THR A 619 1.45 -28.05 -6.70
C THR A 619 2.36 -27.62 -5.56
N LEU A 620 1.92 -26.63 -4.78
CA LEU A 620 2.34 -26.28 -3.43
C LEU A 620 1.07 -26.24 -2.58
N THR A 621 1.12 -26.90 -1.43
CA THR A 621 0.00 -26.94 -0.48
C THR A 621 0.54 -26.73 0.91
N THR A 622 -0.04 -25.77 1.61
CA THR A 622 0.21 -25.55 3.04
C THR A 622 -0.96 -26.11 3.81
N THR A 623 -0.68 -26.96 4.80
CA THR A 623 -1.70 -27.51 5.70
C THR A 623 -1.42 -27.02 7.10
N ILE A 624 -2.38 -26.38 7.76
CA ILE A 624 -2.28 -25.89 9.14
C ILE A 624 -3.42 -26.50 9.95
N ASN A 625 -3.09 -27.23 11.02
CA ASN A 625 -4.06 -27.88 11.91
C ASN A 625 -5.13 -28.69 11.16
N GLY A 626 -4.72 -29.37 10.07
CA GLY A 626 -5.59 -30.19 9.22
C GLY A 626 -6.32 -29.44 8.10
N VAL A 627 -6.25 -28.11 8.03
CA VAL A 627 -6.85 -27.31 6.95
C VAL A 627 -5.83 -27.13 5.83
N ALA A 628 -6.18 -27.53 4.61
CA ALA A 628 -5.31 -27.44 3.43
C ALA A 628 -5.61 -26.18 2.60
N TYR A 629 -4.57 -25.42 2.30
CA TYR A 629 -4.57 -24.23 1.47
C TYR A 629 -3.81 -24.50 0.18
N HIS A 630 -4.47 -24.30 -0.96
CA HIS A 630 -3.94 -24.59 -2.28
C HIS A 630 -3.65 -23.31 -3.05
N GLN A 631 -2.66 -23.37 -3.94
CA GLN A 631 -2.39 -22.27 -4.86
C GLN A 631 -3.62 -21.95 -5.73
N PRO A 632 -3.73 -20.72 -6.25
CA PRO A 632 -4.75 -20.36 -7.23
C PRO A 632 -4.70 -21.21 -8.50
N ALA A 633 -5.84 -21.32 -9.18
CA ALA A 633 -5.91 -21.95 -10.49
C ALA A 633 -5.15 -21.12 -11.55
N ASN A 634 -4.79 -21.76 -12.66
CA ASN A 634 -4.17 -21.05 -13.77
C ASN A 634 -5.09 -19.98 -14.37
N SER A 635 -4.47 -18.96 -14.93
CA SER A 635 -5.13 -17.78 -15.49
C SER A 635 -5.90 -16.95 -14.45
N THR A 636 -5.53 -17.07 -13.16
CA THR A 636 -6.08 -16.29 -12.03
C THR A 636 -5.03 -15.48 -11.28
#